data_AF-W0RPI2-F1
#
_entry.id   AF-W0RPI2-F1
#
_cell.length_a   1.000
_cell.length_b   1.000
_cell.length_c   1.000
_cell.angle_alpha   90.00
_cell.angle_beta   90.00
_cell.angle_gamma   90.00
#
_symmetry.space_group_name_H-M   'P 1'
#
loop_
_entity.id
_entity.type
_entity.pdbx_description
1 polymer ?
#
loop_
_entity_poly.entity_id
_entity_poly.type
_entity_poly.pdbx_seq_one_letter_code
_entity_poly.pdbx_strand_id
1 'polypeptide(L)'
;MRRSLCSLVTLVGALYSMACAGDATPTALSPAPSRPALSSGVPDLSAPPDLIVDSKATQNNWVTRVEDFPADFCSVIEGGVTPGTHTVIRFTVTTPNIGKGDVFVGSPLAHMDPNGDGDFSDQDGLFEFASCHQHFHFQHYATYKLIGADGQVWKAAKRGFCMLDTDPYNVNNGDGTWTYRSCGTLTRDGFQGVSSGWADTYVFKLGGQYFVLDGGDGQPVVPPGVYTIQVEVNPAFAPDRRGNCPRVKDPATGLCHNFAEARYDNNVGSATVIITDHPGRSGYGPLKNDNSKITKEDEIEK
;
A
#
# COMPACT_ATOMS: atom_id res chain seq x y z
N MET A 1 -40.73 52.41 51.74
CA MET A 1 -40.05 51.59 52.76
C MET A 1 -39.22 50.53 52.05
N ARG A 2 -37.92 50.46 52.36
CA ARG A 2 -36.98 49.46 51.87
C ARG A 2 -37.36 48.07 52.38
N ARG A 3 -37.22 47.04 51.55
CA ARG A 3 -36.70 45.71 51.90
C ARG A 3 -36.30 44.97 50.63
N SER A 4 -34.98 44.88 50.45
CA SER A 4 -34.29 43.93 49.59
C SER A 4 -34.18 42.60 50.35
N LEU A 5 -34.25 41.44 49.68
CA LEU A 5 -33.34 40.31 49.89
C LEU A 5 -33.69 39.06 49.05
N CYS A 6 -32.64 38.60 48.37
CA CYS A 6 -32.22 37.23 48.07
C CYS A 6 -32.92 36.36 47.02
N SER A 7 -32.16 36.21 45.93
CA SER A 7 -32.09 35.14 44.94
C SER A 7 -32.31 33.72 45.45
N LEU A 8 -32.93 32.90 44.60
CA LEU A 8 -32.46 31.56 44.28
C LEU A 8 -32.63 31.36 42.77
N VAL A 9 -31.55 31.50 42.01
CA VAL A 9 -31.50 31.12 40.59
C VAL A 9 -31.05 29.67 40.55
N THR A 10 -31.96 28.77 40.21
CA THR A 10 -31.67 27.36 40.02
C THR A 10 -30.93 27.21 38.69
N LEU A 11 -29.61 27.02 38.76
CA LEU A 11 -28.75 26.77 37.61
C LEU A 11 -28.96 25.30 37.18
N VAL A 12 -29.67 25.08 36.08
CA VAL A 12 -29.74 23.76 35.43
C VAL A 12 -28.41 23.56 34.68
N GLY A 13 -27.49 22.83 35.29
CA GLY A 13 -26.23 22.43 34.67
C GLY A 13 -26.48 21.36 33.61
N ALA A 14 -26.56 21.75 32.34
CA ALA A 14 -26.47 20.84 31.22
C ALA A 14 -25.02 20.30 31.15
N LEU A 15 -24.84 19.04 31.53
CA LEU A 15 -23.62 18.27 31.27
C LEU A 15 -23.52 18.06 29.76
N TYR A 16 -22.82 18.97 29.07
CA TYR A 16 -22.30 18.69 27.74
C TYR A 16 -21.09 17.77 27.89
N SER A 17 -21.32 16.47 27.70
CA SER A 17 -20.28 15.51 27.37
C SER A 17 -19.67 15.92 26.03
N MET A 18 -18.53 16.60 26.08
CA MET A 18 -17.72 16.91 24.90
C MET A 18 -16.97 15.62 24.54
N ALA A 19 -17.60 14.80 23.69
CA ALA A 19 -16.93 13.68 23.05
C ALA A 19 -15.96 14.26 22.02
N CYS A 20 -14.66 14.23 22.31
CA CYS A 20 -13.64 14.44 21.29
C CYS A 20 -13.58 13.16 20.45
N ALA A 21 -14.43 13.05 19.43
CA ALA A 21 -14.14 12.20 18.28
C ALA A 21 -13.01 12.91 17.51
N GLY A 22 -11.78 12.45 17.72
CA GLY A 22 -10.68 12.80 16.84
C GLY A 22 -10.87 12.01 15.56
N ASP A 23 -11.54 12.60 14.57
CA ASP A 23 -11.56 12.09 13.21
C ASP A 23 -10.11 12.16 12.69
N ALA A 24 -9.40 11.03 12.78
CA ALA A 24 -8.15 10.85 12.08
C ALA A 24 -8.48 10.64 10.60
N THR A 25 -8.81 11.72 9.90
CA THR A 25 -8.88 11.74 8.43
C THR A 25 -7.50 11.38 7.87
N PRO A 26 -7.42 10.48 6.87
CA PRO A 26 -6.21 10.28 6.09
C PRO A 26 -5.75 11.62 5.52
N THR A 27 -4.56 12.06 5.93
CA THR A 27 -3.84 13.28 5.54
C THR A 27 -4.72 14.44 5.07
N ALA A 28 -5.62 14.93 5.93
CA ALA A 28 -6.16 16.27 5.78
C ALA A 28 -5.09 17.27 6.25
N LEU A 29 -4.64 18.15 5.35
CA LEU A 29 -3.70 19.24 5.67
C LEU A 29 -4.27 20.11 6.81
N SER A 30 -3.72 19.98 8.01
CA SER A 30 -4.05 20.82 9.17
C SER A 30 -2.86 21.72 9.51
N PRO A 31 -3.06 22.98 9.93
CA PRO A 31 -1.96 23.89 10.24
C PRO A 31 -1.24 23.46 11.54
N ALA A 32 0.08 23.27 11.43
CA ALA A 32 0.93 22.69 12.46
C ALA A 32 0.93 23.43 13.81
N PRO A 33 0.85 22.73 14.96
CA PRO A 33 1.32 23.24 16.23
C PRO A 33 2.84 23.05 16.38
N SER A 34 3.47 23.93 17.16
CA SER A 34 4.91 23.98 17.43
C SER A 34 5.46 22.68 18.06
N ARG A 35 6.56 22.18 17.46
CA ARG A 35 7.29 20.94 17.78
C ARG A 35 7.53 20.65 19.27
N PRO A 36 7.12 19.48 19.78
CA PRO A 36 7.89 18.71 20.74
C PRO A 36 8.88 17.78 20.01
N ALA A 37 9.98 17.42 20.67
CA ALA A 37 10.98 16.50 20.14
C ALA A 37 10.37 15.14 19.77
N LEU A 38 10.67 14.65 18.56
CA LEU A 38 10.21 13.38 18.00
C LEU A 38 10.63 12.21 18.90
N SER A 39 9.67 11.51 19.49
CA SER A 39 9.92 10.19 20.07
C SER A 39 9.72 9.14 18.98
N SER A 40 10.57 8.12 18.96
CA SER A 40 10.44 6.97 18.07
C SER A 40 9.02 6.39 18.09
N GLY A 41 8.39 6.20 16.92
CA GLY A 41 7.07 5.58 16.80
C GLY A 41 5.88 6.56 16.77
N VAL A 42 6.12 7.86 16.68
CA VAL A 42 5.07 8.86 16.42
C VAL A 42 5.16 9.31 14.94
N PRO A 43 4.07 9.20 14.16
CA PRO A 43 4.03 9.68 12.78
C PRO A 43 4.41 11.17 12.64
N ASP A 44 5.29 11.51 11.69
CA ASP A 44 5.55 12.92 11.33
C ASP A 44 4.59 13.39 10.23
N LEU A 45 3.51 14.06 10.63
CA LEU A 45 2.50 14.59 9.71
C LEU A 45 2.66 16.10 9.45
N SER A 46 3.82 16.68 9.81
CA SER A 46 4.04 18.13 9.71
C SER A 46 4.23 18.63 8.27
N ALA A 47 4.46 17.72 7.34
CA ALA A 47 4.60 17.97 5.90
C ALA A 47 4.00 16.80 5.10
N PRO A 48 3.66 17.01 3.82
CA PRO A 48 3.16 15.90 2.99
C PRO A 48 4.27 14.88 2.67
N PRO A 49 3.91 13.58 2.53
CA PRO A 49 4.78 12.56 1.96
C PRO A 49 4.97 12.77 0.45
N ASP A 50 5.92 12.04 -0.14
CA ASP A 50 6.19 12.04 -1.59
C ASP A 50 6.72 10.65 -1.95
N LEU A 51 5.85 9.77 -2.45
CA LEU A 51 6.20 8.42 -2.88
C LEU A 51 6.69 8.44 -4.34
N ILE A 52 7.78 7.72 -4.57
CA ILE A 52 8.23 7.40 -5.92
C ILE A 52 8.28 5.89 -6.10
N VAL A 53 8.56 5.46 -7.31
CA VAL A 53 8.93 4.07 -7.62
C VAL A 53 10.42 4.01 -7.93
N ASP A 54 11.17 3.19 -7.20
CA ASP A 54 12.57 2.90 -7.54
C ASP A 54 12.65 1.95 -8.74
N SER A 55 12.57 2.53 -9.94
CA SER A 55 12.65 1.81 -11.21
C SER A 55 13.96 1.03 -11.35
N LYS A 56 15.05 1.50 -10.73
CA LYS A 56 16.35 0.82 -10.78
C LYS A 56 16.33 -0.44 -9.92
N ALA A 57 15.64 -0.44 -8.78
CA ALA A 57 15.44 -1.63 -7.97
C ALA A 57 14.72 -2.72 -8.79
N THR A 58 13.60 -2.39 -9.45
CA THR A 58 12.88 -3.35 -10.31
C THR A 58 13.71 -3.81 -11.49
N GLN A 59 14.38 -2.90 -12.21
CA GLN A 59 15.21 -3.21 -13.38
C GLN A 59 16.33 -4.22 -13.07
N ASN A 60 16.83 -4.22 -11.84
CA ASN A 60 17.92 -5.09 -11.39
C ASN A 60 17.46 -6.31 -10.61
N ASN A 61 16.15 -6.51 -10.41
CA ASN A 61 15.61 -7.60 -9.59
C ASN A 61 14.35 -8.18 -10.24
N TRP A 62 14.55 -8.99 -11.28
CA TRP A 62 13.49 -9.77 -11.92
C TRP A 62 14.02 -11.07 -12.50
N VAL A 63 13.17 -12.09 -12.59
CA VAL A 63 13.57 -13.40 -13.10
C VAL A 63 12.37 -14.17 -13.63
N THR A 64 12.54 -14.81 -14.79
CA THR A 64 11.54 -15.72 -15.38
C THR A 64 11.79 -17.15 -14.92
N ARG A 65 10.75 -17.82 -14.40
CA ARG A 65 10.87 -19.17 -13.80
C ARG A 65 9.66 -20.04 -14.11
N VAL A 66 9.85 -21.33 -13.91
CA VAL A 66 8.77 -22.31 -13.82
C VAL A 66 8.68 -22.74 -12.36
N GLU A 67 7.51 -22.55 -11.77
CA GLU A 67 7.28 -22.79 -10.35
C GLU A 67 5.99 -23.58 -10.15
N ASP A 68 5.93 -24.32 -9.05
CA ASP A 68 4.71 -24.99 -8.63
C ASP A 68 3.91 -24.05 -7.74
N PHE A 69 2.61 -23.97 -8.01
CA PHE A 69 1.63 -23.13 -7.31
C PHE A 69 0.62 -24.04 -6.61
N PRO A 70 0.89 -24.47 -5.36
CA PRO A 70 -0.04 -25.28 -4.57
C PRO A 70 -1.37 -24.57 -4.37
N ALA A 71 -2.45 -25.36 -4.32
CA ALA A 71 -3.81 -24.83 -4.18
C ALA A 71 -4.05 -24.09 -2.84
N ASP A 72 -3.21 -24.31 -1.83
CA ASP A 72 -3.31 -23.66 -0.52
C ASP A 72 -2.40 -22.42 -0.38
N PHE A 73 -1.70 -22.02 -1.46
CA PHE A 73 -0.98 -20.75 -1.48
C PHE A 73 -1.96 -19.60 -1.61
N CYS A 74 -1.75 -18.58 -0.79
CA CYS A 74 -2.61 -17.42 -0.74
C CYS A 74 -2.52 -16.62 -2.04
N SER A 75 -1.32 -16.49 -2.61
CA SER A 75 -1.11 -15.91 -3.92
C SER A 75 -1.87 -16.60 -5.06
N VAL A 76 -2.18 -17.90 -4.92
CA VAL A 76 -3.01 -18.66 -5.86
C VAL A 76 -4.48 -18.31 -5.67
N ILE A 77 -4.96 -18.35 -4.42
CA ILE A 77 -6.35 -18.06 -4.04
C ILE A 77 -6.73 -16.60 -4.35
N GLU A 78 -5.94 -15.66 -3.84
CA GLU A 78 -6.16 -14.21 -3.98
C GLU A 78 -5.88 -13.72 -5.40
N GLY A 79 -4.87 -14.29 -6.05
CA GLY A 79 -4.52 -13.97 -7.44
C GLY A 79 -5.53 -14.50 -8.46
N GLY A 80 -6.27 -15.56 -8.12
CA GLY A 80 -7.13 -16.27 -9.05
C GLY A 80 -6.33 -17.10 -10.06
N VAL A 81 -5.17 -17.63 -9.64
CA VAL A 81 -4.31 -18.48 -10.45
C VAL A 81 -4.76 -19.93 -10.31
N THR A 82 -4.76 -20.70 -11.39
CA THR A 82 -5.03 -22.13 -11.30
C THR A 82 -3.92 -22.83 -10.52
N PRO A 83 -4.22 -23.81 -9.66
CA PRO A 83 -3.17 -24.60 -9.03
C PRO A 83 -2.37 -25.42 -10.05
N GLY A 84 -1.06 -25.55 -9.85
CA GLY A 84 -0.17 -26.35 -10.68
C GLY A 84 1.11 -25.64 -11.08
N THR A 85 1.78 -26.17 -12.09
CA THR A 85 3.06 -25.61 -12.56
C THR A 85 2.81 -24.46 -13.53
N HIS A 86 3.33 -23.27 -13.22
CA HIS A 86 3.20 -22.08 -14.04
C HIS A 86 4.55 -21.46 -14.41
N THR A 87 4.59 -20.88 -15.61
CA THR A 87 5.67 -19.99 -16.02
C THR A 87 5.33 -18.57 -15.56
N VAL A 88 6.23 -17.96 -14.79
CA VAL A 88 6.03 -16.63 -14.21
C VAL A 88 7.26 -15.75 -14.40
N ILE A 89 7.05 -14.43 -14.39
CA ILE A 89 8.12 -13.46 -14.13
C ILE A 89 7.93 -12.87 -12.74
N ARG A 90 8.92 -13.06 -11.88
CA ARG A 90 8.99 -12.43 -10.55
C ARG A 90 9.78 -11.14 -10.63
N PHE A 91 9.44 -10.15 -9.81
CA PHE A 91 10.07 -8.83 -9.84
C PHE A 91 10.01 -8.14 -8.47
N THR A 92 11.01 -7.34 -8.09
CA THR A 92 10.92 -6.51 -6.87
C THR A 92 10.31 -5.17 -7.20
N VAL A 93 9.47 -4.66 -6.30
CA VAL A 93 9.01 -3.26 -6.30
C VAL A 93 9.47 -2.61 -5.00
N THR A 94 10.00 -1.39 -5.10
CA THR A 94 10.38 -0.57 -3.94
C THR A 94 9.75 0.81 -4.13
N THR A 95 8.95 1.25 -3.17
CA THR A 95 8.25 2.55 -3.18
C THR A 95 8.71 3.40 -2.00
N PRO A 96 9.80 4.17 -2.15
CA PRO A 96 10.32 5.02 -1.09
C PRO A 96 9.49 6.29 -0.90
N ASN A 97 9.35 6.72 0.36
CA ASN A 97 8.88 8.04 0.71
C ASN A 97 10.07 9.02 0.80
N ILE A 98 10.18 9.86 -0.23
CA ILE A 98 11.20 10.92 -0.35
C ILE A 98 10.68 12.27 0.16
N GLY A 99 9.46 12.30 0.71
CA GLY A 99 8.78 13.48 1.23
C GLY A 99 9.38 13.98 2.54
N LYS A 100 8.67 14.91 3.19
CA LYS A 100 9.12 15.45 4.49
C LYS A 100 8.27 14.98 5.67
N GLY A 101 7.13 14.36 5.39
CA GLY A 101 6.34 13.68 6.40
C GLY A 101 5.99 12.27 5.94
N ASP A 102 5.36 11.55 6.84
CA ASP A 102 5.02 10.15 6.65
C ASP A 102 3.78 9.99 5.79
N VAL A 103 3.71 8.89 5.03
CA VAL A 103 2.42 8.35 4.65
C VAL A 103 1.85 7.72 5.91
N PHE A 104 0.73 8.27 6.39
CA PHE A 104 0.00 7.73 7.52
C PHE A 104 -1.42 7.41 7.08
N VAL A 105 -1.71 6.12 6.98
CA VAL A 105 -3.06 5.67 6.65
C VAL A 105 -3.91 5.62 7.92
N GLY A 106 -3.36 5.04 9.00
CA GLY A 106 -4.06 4.91 10.27
C GLY A 106 -4.23 3.45 10.71
N SER A 107 -5.15 3.22 11.65
CA SER A 107 -5.49 1.88 12.13
C SER A 107 -6.41 1.17 11.12
N PRO A 108 -6.01 0.02 10.55
CA PRO A 108 -6.91 -0.84 9.81
C PRO A 108 -8.21 -1.19 10.56
N LEU A 109 -8.16 -1.44 11.88
CA LEU A 109 -9.37 -1.73 12.66
C LEU A 109 -10.34 -0.55 12.67
N ALA A 110 -9.84 0.68 12.79
CA ALA A 110 -10.67 1.87 12.73
C ALA A 110 -11.28 2.14 11.34
N HIS A 111 -10.64 1.65 10.27
CA HIS A 111 -11.18 1.73 8.90
C HIS A 111 -12.14 0.61 8.56
N MET A 112 -11.95 -0.57 9.15
CA MET A 112 -12.73 -1.78 8.90
C MET A 112 -14.00 -1.85 9.76
N ASP A 113 -13.94 -1.37 11.00
CA ASP A 113 -15.06 -1.29 11.94
C ASP A 113 -15.03 0.07 12.68
N PRO A 114 -15.41 1.17 12.01
CA PRO A 114 -15.40 2.50 12.60
C PRO A 114 -16.27 2.63 13.85
N ASN A 115 -17.33 1.83 13.97
CA ASN A 115 -18.30 1.93 15.08
C ASN A 115 -17.98 0.97 16.25
N GLY A 116 -17.12 -0.02 16.04
CA GLY A 116 -16.65 -0.98 17.04
C GLY A 116 -17.62 -2.11 17.39
N ASP A 117 -18.57 -2.44 16.51
CA ASP A 117 -19.60 -3.47 16.75
C ASP A 117 -19.19 -4.89 16.32
N GLY A 118 -18.03 -5.03 15.68
CA GLY A 118 -17.48 -6.28 15.19
C GLY A 118 -18.01 -6.73 13.83
N ASP A 119 -18.79 -5.89 13.15
CA ASP A 119 -19.18 -6.07 11.75
C ASP A 119 -18.40 -5.09 10.85
N PHE A 120 -18.11 -5.49 9.61
CA PHE A 120 -17.35 -4.66 8.66
C PHE A 120 -18.24 -4.00 7.60
N SER A 121 -19.55 -3.91 7.85
CA SER A 121 -20.50 -3.37 6.87
C SER A 121 -20.41 -1.87 6.66
N ASP A 122 -19.81 -1.14 7.62
CA ASP A 122 -19.57 0.31 7.57
C ASP A 122 -18.11 0.67 7.26
N GLN A 123 -17.30 -0.31 6.81
CA GLN A 123 -15.93 -0.08 6.40
C GLN A 123 -15.80 1.00 5.30
N ASP A 124 -14.70 1.75 5.31
CA ASP A 124 -14.46 2.85 4.36
C ASP A 124 -13.83 2.41 3.02
N GLY A 125 -13.49 1.12 2.91
CA GLY A 125 -12.91 0.49 1.74
C GLY A 125 -11.41 0.73 1.53
N LEU A 126 -10.67 1.29 2.50
CA LEU A 126 -9.20 1.37 2.42
C LEU A 126 -8.51 0.05 2.68
N PHE A 127 -9.13 -0.84 3.46
CA PHE A 127 -8.54 -2.11 3.82
C PHE A 127 -9.42 -3.28 3.40
N GLU A 128 -8.78 -4.41 3.19
CA GLU A 128 -9.42 -5.72 3.18
C GLU A 128 -8.70 -6.64 4.17
N PHE A 129 -9.43 -7.56 4.79
CA PHE A 129 -8.81 -8.59 5.61
C PHE A 129 -8.41 -9.79 4.75
N ALA A 130 -7.10 -9.99 4.56
CA ALA A 130 -6.55 -11.14 3.86
C ALA A 130 -6.63 -12.37 4.77
N SER A 131 -7.74 -13.10 4.71
CA SER A 131 -8.01 -14.25 5.59
C SER A 131 -6.94 -15.34 5.53
N CYS A 132 -6.24 -15.45 4.40
CA CYS A 132 -5.17 -16.41 4.18
C CYS A 132 -3.88 -16.07 4.96
N HIS A 133 -3.60 -14.77 5.16
CA HIS A 133 -2.44 -14.28 5.93
C HIS A 133 -2.79 -13.76 7.32
N GLN A 134 -4.08 -13.64 7.62
CA GLN A 134 -4.60 -13.15 8.90
C GLN A 134 -4.17 -11.72 9.24
N HIS A 135 -4.02 -10.87 8.21
CA HIS A 135 -3.71 -9.45 8.36
C HIS A 135 -4.44 -8.57 7.35
N PHE A 136 -4.36 -7.25 7.54
CA PHE A 136 -5.03 -6.30 6.65
C PHE A 136 -4.13 -5.88 5.49
N HIS A 137 -4.74 -5.76 4.32
CA HIS A 137 -4.13 -5.19 3.13
C HIS A 137 -4.79 -3.86 2.80
N PHE A 138 -3.99 -2.82 2.68
CA PHE A 138 -4.38 -1.57 2.04
C PHE A 138 -4.72 -1.81 0.57
N GLN A 139 -5.90 -1.32 0.19
CA GLN A 139 -6.45 -1.43 -1.16
C GLN A 139 -5.85 -0.36 -2.07
N HIS A 140 -5.54 -0.76 -3.30
CA HIS A 140 -5.04 0.14 -4.34
C HIS A 140 -3.79 0.94 -3.92
N TYR A 141 -2.87 0.30 -3.18
CA TYR A 141 -1.58 0.93 -2.87
C TYR A 141 -0.76 1.19 -4.13
N ALA A 142 -0.66 0.17 -4.99
CA ALA A 142 0.08 0.25 -6.24
C ALA A 142 -0.59 -0.59 -7.33
N THR A 143 -0.39 -0.21 -8.60
CA THR A 143 -0.77 -1.03 -9.76
C THR A 143 0.46 -1.52 -10.49
N TYR A 144 0.46 -2.81 -10.84
CA TYR A 144 1.54 -3.45 -11.59
C TYR A 144 1.03 -3.92 -12.95
N LYS A 145 1.67 -3.42 -14.01
CA LYS A 145 1.32 -3.72 -15.40
C LYS A 145 2.55 -4.30 -16.10
N LEU A 146 2.38 -5.39 -16.82
CA LEU A 146 3.34 -5.84 -17.82
C LEU A 146 2.81 -5.38 -19.18
N ILE A 147 3.61 -4.63 -19.94
CA ILE A 147 3.19 -3.97 -21.17
C ILE A 147 4.01 -4.51 -22.34
N GLY A 148 3.33 -5.07 -23.33
CA GLY A 148 3.92 -5.55 -24.57
C GLY A 148 4.21 -4.43 -25.57
N ALA A 149 5.05 -4.72 -26.56
CA ALA A 149 5.39 -3.75 -27.62
C ALA A 149 4.19 -3.34 -28.49
N ASP A 150 3.13 -4.15 -28.51
CA ASP A 150 1.85 -3.90 -29.15
C ASP A 150 0.86 -3.11 -28.28
N GLY A 151 1.24 -2.78 -27.03
CA GLY A 151 0.40 -2.10 -26.06
C GLY A 151 -0.52 -3.03 -25.26
N GLN A 152 -0.45 -4.35 -25.46
CA GLN A 152 -1.19 -5.30 -24.62
C GLN A 152 -0.72 -5.18 -23.17
N VAL A 153 -1.66 -5.21 -22.23
CA VAL A 153 -1.40 -5.09 -20.80
C VAL A 153 -1.83 -6.36 -20.08
N TRP A 154 -0.94 -6.88 -19.24
CA TRP A 154 -1.24 -7.91 -18.25
C TRP A 154 -1.14 -7.32 -16.85
N LYS A 155 -2.01 -7.79 -15.96
CA LYS A 155 -2.03 -7.39 -14.54
C LYS A 155 -1.26 -8.41 -13.72
N ALA A 156 -0.60 -7.96 -12.66
CA ALA A 156 0.03 -8.87 -11.70
C ALA A 156 -1.04 -9.60 -10.87
N ALA A 157 -0.66 -10.74 -10.28
CA ALA A 157 -1.53 -11.50 -9.38
C ALA A 157 -1.78 -10.78 -8.05
N LYS A 158 -0.89 -9.87 -7.63
CA LYS A 158 -1.00 -9.11 -6.38
C LYS A 158 -2.23 -8.19 -6.39
N ARG A 159 -3.09 -8.30 -5.37
CA ARG A 159 -4.31 -7.47 -5.22
C ARG A 159 -4.34 -6.55 -4.00
N GLY A 160 -3.72 -6.96 -2.90
CA GLY A 160 -3.63 -6.18 -1.66
C GLY A 160 -2.19 -5.99 -1.19
N PHE A 161 -1.93 -4.92 -0.45
CA PHE A 161 -0.59 -4.56 0.06
C PHE A 161 -0.66 -4.15 1.51
N CYS A 162 0.27 -4.63 2.31
CA CYS A 162 0.62 -3.97 3.55
C CYS A 162 1.56 -2.78 3.28
N MET A 163 1.38 -1.64 3.96
CA MET A 163 2.30 -0.51 3.89
C MET A 163 3.18 -0.47 5.14
N LEU A 164 4.46 -0.76 4.95
CA LEU A 164 5.46 -0.84 6.02
C LEU A 164 6.73 -0.06 5.69
N ASP A 165 7.46 0.24 6.75
CA ASP A 165 8.86 0.62 6.66
C ASP A 165 9.71 -0.65 6.54
N THR A 166 9.94 -1.16 5.33
CA THR A 166 10.75 -2.39 5.16
C THR A 166 12.23 -2.09 5.05
N ASP A 167 12.60 -1.01 4.35
CA ASP A 167 13.98 -0.66 4.06
C ASP A 167 14.25 0.83 4.30
N PRO A 168 15.38 1.20 4.93
CA PRO A 168 15.80 2.58 4.95
C PRO A 168 16.16 3.05 3.52
N TYR A 169 15.73 4.26 3.16
CA TYR A 169 16.03 4.88 1.87
C TYR A 169 16.82 6.17 2.07
N ASN A 170 17.99 6.26 1.43
CA ASN A 170 18.94 7.35 1.71
C ASN A 170 18.53 8.67 1.05
N VAL A 171 17.63 9.40 1.71
CA VAL A 171 17.16 10.73 1.30
C VAL A 171 17.49 11.83 2.32
N ASN A 172 18.27 11.52 3.37
CA ASN A 172 18.74 12.45 4.41
C ASN A 172 17.63 13.34 5.04
N ASN A 173 16.39 12.85 5.03
CA ASN A 173 15.17 13.50 5.52
C ASN A 173 14.47 12.68 6.61
N GLY A 174 14.82 11.39 6.78
CA GLY A 174 14.37 10.53 7.86
C GLY A 174 15.31 10.57 9.05
N ASP A 175 14.77 10.41 10.25
CA ASP A 175 15.55 10.22 11.48
C ASP A 175 16.01 8.76 11.67
N GLY A 176 15.70 7.89 10.70
CA GLY A 176 15.95 6.45 10.76
C GLY A 176 15.00 5.70 11.69
N THR A 177 13.95 6.35 12.19
CA THR A 177 12.94 5.71 13.03
C THR A 177 12.09 4.77 12.20
N TRP A 178 12.09 3.51 12.61
CA TRP A 178 11.25 2.46 12.04
C TRP A 178 9.86 2.51 12.72
N THR A 179 8.86 3.14 12.10
CA THR A 179 7.55 3.45 12.70
C THR A 179 6.48 2.42 12.34
N TYR A 180 6.35 2.05 11.07
CA TYR A 180 5.30 1.17 10.56
C TYR A 180 5.82 -0.26 10.37
N ARG A 181 5.40 -1.19 11.23
CA ARG A 181 6.03 -2.53 11.36
C ARG A 181 5.07 -3.73 11.34
N SER A 182 3.79 -3.49 11.15
CA SER A 182 2.78 -4.52 11.21
C SER A 182 1.69 -4.19 10.24
N CYS A 183 1.09 -5.20 9.63
CA CYS A 183 -0.05 -5.06 8.73
C CYS A 183 -1.41 -5.02 9.44
N GLY A 184 -1.40 -4.89 10.76
CA GLY A 184 -2.55 -5.21 11.59
C GLY A 184 -3.06 -6.66 11.53
N THR A 185 -3.90 -7.02 12.48
CA THR A 185 -4.71 -8.24 12.54
C THR A 185 -6.07 -7.88 13.15
N LEU A 186 -7.02 -8.81 13.18
CA LEU A 186 -8.33 -8.60 13.84
C LEU A 186 -8.24 -8.18 15.32
N THR A 187 -7.07 -8.33 15.96
CA THR A 187 -6.86 -8.02 17.38
C THR A 187 -5.73 -7.03 17.63
N ARG A 188 -5.07 -6.53 16.58
CA ARG A 188 -3.95 -5.60 16.67
C ARG A 188 -4.02 -4.60 15.52
N ASP A 189 -4.06 -3.31 15.82
CA ASP A 189 -4.12 -2.28 14.77
C ASP A 189 -3.01 -2.43 13.74
N GLY A 190 -1.75 -2.44 14.20
CA GLY A 190 -0.59 -2.44 13.33
C GLY A 190 -0.67 -1.32 12.30
N PHE A 191 -0.84 -0.07 12.75
CA PHE A 191 -0.88 1.15 11.94
C PHE A 191 0.01 1.04 10.69
N GLN A 192 -0.57 1.27 9.53
CA GLN A 192 0.12 1.15 8.23
C GLN A 192 0.49 2.51 7.67
N GLY A 193 1.63 2.56 6.98
CA GLY A 193 2.24 3.80 6.50
C GLY A 193 3.66 3.59 6.00
N VAL A 194 4.28 4.67 5.53
CA VAL A 194 5.69 4.70 5.11
C VAL A 194 6.32 5.99 5.61
N SER A 195 7.29 5.85 6.51
CA SER A 195 8.01 6.95 7.14
C SER A 195 8.83 7.71 6.11
N SER A 196 8.99 9.02 6.32
CA SER A 196 9.95 9.82 5.55
C SER A 196 11.35 9.19 5.62
N GLY A 197 11.94 8.90 4.46
CA GLY A 197 13.23 8.24 4.36
C GLY A 197 13.22 6.72 4.55
N TRP A 198 12.05 6.10 4.49
CA TRP A 198 11.88 4.65 4.37
C TRP A 198 11.24 4.30 3.04
N ALA A 199 11.32 3.01 2.70
CA ALA A 199 10.63 2.42 1.59
C ALA A 199 9.86 1.19 2.04
N ASP A 200 8.79 0.95 1.30
CA ASP A 200 8.09 -0.32 1.32
C ASP A 200 8.55 -1.15 0.11
N THR A 201 9.18 -2.29 0.38
CA THR A 201 9.77 -3.16 -0.63
C THR A 201 9.08 -4.50 -0.64
N TYR A 202 8.45 -4.77 -1.77
CA TYR A 202 7.91 -6.07 -2.13
C TYR A 202 8.95 -6.83 -2.95
N VAL A 203 9.71 -7.68 -2.28
CA VAL A 203 10.74 -8.48 -2.93
C VAL A 203 10.12 -9.55 -3.83
N PHE A 204 10.77 -9.88 -4.95
CA PHE A 204 10.30 -10.89 -5.91
C PHE A 204 10.03 -12.29 -5.32
N LYS A 205 10.61 -12.60 -4.14
CA LYS A 205 10.35 -13.86 -3.42
C LYS A 205 8.96 -13.91 -2.77
N LEU A 206 8.32 -12.77 -2.55
CA LEU A 206 7.00 -12.73 -1.94
C LEU A 206 5.98 -13.46 -2.84
N GLY A 207 5.12 -14.26 -2.23
CA GLY A 207 4.14 -15.14 -2.87
C GLY A 207 3.48 -14.51 -4.08
N GLY A 208 2.77 -13.38 -3.89
CA GLY A 208 2.02 -12.68 -4.96
C GLY A 208 2.83 -11.80 -5.91
N GLN A 209 4.17 -11.77 -5.82
CA GLN A 209 5.00 -10.81 -6.54
C GLN A 209 5.45 -11.32 -7.93
N TYR A 210 4.47 -11.55 -8.81
CA TYR A 210 4.70 -12.09 -10.16
C TYR A 210 3.61 -11.70 -11.19
N PHE A 211 3.94 -11.89 -12.46
CA PHE A 211 2.96 -12.03 -13.56
C PHE A 211 2.95 -13.48 -14.06
N VAL A 212 1.76 -14.02 -14.31
CA VAL A 212 1.61 -15.34 -14.96
C VAL A 212 1.80 -15.18 -16.46
N LEU A 213 2.63 -16.03 -17.06
CA LEU A 213 3.00 -15.93 -18.47
C LEU A 213 2.28 -16.93 -19.36
N ASP A 214 1.70 -17.99 -18.80
CA ASP A 214 1.07 -19.09 -19.54
C ASP A 214 -0.47 -19.05 -19.55
N GLY A 215 -1.07 -18.02 -18.98
CA GLY A 215 -2.52 -17.84 -18.93
C GLY A 215 -3.23 -18.63 -17.81
N GLY A 216 -2.49 -19.21 -16.86
CA GLY A 216 -3.05 -19.84 -15.66
C GLY A 216 -3.90 -18.92 -14.77
N ASP A 217 -3.88 -17.61 -15.01
CA ASP A 217 -4.71 -16.60 -14.32
C ASP A 217 -5.90 -16.13 -15.18
N GLY A 218 -6.14 -16.77 -16.33
CA GLY A 218 -7.21 -16.40 -17.27
C GLY A 218 -6.87 -15.19 -18.16
N GLN A 219 -5.65 -14.64 -18.08
CA GLN A 219 -5.16 -13.65 -19.04
C GLN A 219 -4.60 -14.34 -20.31
N PRO A 220 -4.47 -13.63 -21.44
CA PRO A 220 -3.79 -14.17 -22.61
C PRO A 220 -2.36 -14.62 -22.29
N VAL A 221 -1.87 -15.66 -22.97
CA VAL A 221 -0.46 -16.08 -22.87
C VAL A 221 0.45 -14.91 -23.22
N VAL A 222 1.52 -14.72 -22.44
CA VAL A 222 2.56 -13.72 -22.68
C VAL A 222 3.63 -14.33 -23.59
N PRO A 223 3.73 -13.92 -24.87
CA PRO A 223 4.75 -14.46 -25.77
C PRO A 223 6.17 -13.99 -25.40
N PRO A 224 7.23 -14.66 -25.89
CA PRO A 224 8.59 -14.15 -25.77
C PRO A 224 8.73 -12.76 -26.39
N GLY A 225 9.51 -11.88 -25.76
CA GLY A 225 9.65 -10.50 -26.21
C GLY A 225 10.26 -9.57 -25.18
N VAL A 226 10.33 -8.30 -25.56
CA VAL A 226 10.72 -7.20 -24.67
C VAL A 226 9.46 -6.54 -24.14
N TYR A 227 9.41 -6.34 -22.83
CA TYR A 227 8.25 -5.81 -22.12
C TYR A 227 8.67 -4.70 -21.17
N THR A 228 7.69 -3.90 -20.77
CA THR A 228 7.83 -2.93 -19.68
C THR A 228 7.01 -3.39 -18.48
N ILE A 229 7.66 -3.60 -17.35
CA ILE A 229 6.96 -3.58 -16.05
C ILE A 229 6.76 -2.12 -15.69
N GLN A 230 5.51 -1.67 -15.62
CA GLN A 230 5.13 -0.35 -15.13
C GLN A 230 4.49 -0.51 -13.76
N VAL A 231 4.96 0.30 -12.82
CA VAL A 231 4.41 0.41 -11.48
C VAL A 231 3.92 1.83 -11.28
N GLU A 232 2.74 1.97 -10.69
CA GLU A 232 2.18 3.24 -10.25
C GLU A 232 1.80 3.12 -8.78
N VAL A 233 2.47 3.87 -7.89
CA VAL A 233 2.15 3.94 -6.46
C VAL A 233 1.11 5.04 -6.21
N ASN A 234 0.21 4.84 -5.24
CA ASN A 234 -0.97 5.69 -5.00
C ASN A 234 -1.68 6.10 -6.31
N PRO A 235 -2.09 5.11 -7.13
CA PRO A 235 -2.59 5.33 -8.47
C PRO A 235 -3.81 6.25 -8.49
N ALA A 236 -3.87 7.09 -9.52
CA ALA A 236 -4.99 8.00 -9.70
C ALA A 236 -6.25 7.23 -10.14
N PHE A 237 -7.42 7.65 -9.63
CA PHE A 237 -8.71 7.12 -10.08
C PHE A 237 -9.70 8.25 -10.41
N ALA A 238 -10.71 7.92 -11.22
CA ALA A 238 -11.70 8.90 -11.66
C ALA A 238 -12.58 9.35 -10.46
N PRO A 239 -12.92 10.65 -10.38
CA PRO A 239 -13.92 11.11 -9.42
C PRO A 239 -15.29 10.51 -9.70
N ASP A 240 -16.19 10.63 -8.72
CA ASP A 240 -17.59 10.28 -8.92
C ASP A 240 -18.24 11.12 -10.04
N ARG A 241 -19.48 10.80 -10.41
CA ARG A 241 -20.21 11.53 -11.47
C ARG A 241 -20.41 13.03 -11.17
N ARG A 242 -20.19 13.48 -9.94
CA ARG A 242 -20.29 14.88 -9.49
C ARG A 242 -18.91 15.55 -9.37
N GLY A 243 -17.82 14.83 -9.65
CA GLY A 243 -16.46 15.35 -9.56
C GLY A 243 -15.87 15.31 -8.15
N ASN A 244 -16.47 14.54 -7.23
CA ASN A 244 -15.98 14.38 -5.86
C ASN A 244 -14.96 13.23 -5.78
N CYS A 245 -13.97 13.43 -4.91
CA CYS A 245 -13.06 12.39 -4.49
C CYS A 245 -13.40 11.97 -3.06
N PRO A 246 -13.39 10.66 -2.75
CA PRO A 246 -13.72 10.18 -1.41
C PRO A 246 -12.68 10.62 -0.37
N ARG A 247 -11.44 10.90 -0.80
CA ARG A 247 -10.33 11.27 0.08
C ARG A 247 -9.59 12.48 -0.45
N VAL A 248 -8.71 12.28 -1.44
CA VAL A 248 -7.88 13.36 -1.96
C VAL A 248 -8.18 13.61 -3.41
N LYS A 249 -8.26 14.89 -3.78
CA LYS A 249 -8.37 15.35 -5.15
C LYS A 249 -7.07 16.04 -5.53
N ASP A 250 -6.40 15.55 -6.57
CA ASP A 250 -5.26 16.25 -7.15
C ASP A 250 -5.75 17.53 -7.83
N PRO A 251 -5.32 18.73 -7.39
CA PRO A 251 -5.71 19.99 -8.02
C PRO A 251 -5.16 20.15 -9.44
N ALA A 252 -4.09 19.44 -9.81
CA ALA A 252 -3.49 19.56 -11.14
C ALA A 252 -4.27 18.78 -12.21
N THR A 253 -4.70 17.55 -11.90
CA THR A 253 -5.40 16.69 -12.86
C THR A 253 -6.91 16.58 -12.62
N GLY A 254 -7.37 16.90 -11.41
CA GLY A 254 -8.74 16.67 -10.97
C GLY A 254 -9.06 15.20 -10.65
N LEU A 255 -8.08 14.30 -10.74
CA LEU A 255 -8.20 12.89 -10.37
C LEU A 255 -8.14 12.70 -8.86
N CYS A 256 -8.57 11.53 -8.41
CA CYS A 256 -8.60 11.16 -7.01
C CYS A 256 -7.43 10.26 -6.62
N HIS A 257 -7.00 10.37 -5.37
CA HIS A 257 -5.97 9.54 -4.75
C HIS A 257 -6.43 9.07 -3.38
N ASN A 258 -5.86 7.98 -2.89
CA ASN A 258 -6.21 7.43 -1.58
C ASN A 258 -5.62 8.24 -0.43
N PHE A 259 -4.47 8.88 -0.64
CA PHE A 259 -3.84 9.78 0.32
C PHE A 259 -3.13 10.96 -0.36
N ALA A 260 -2.86 11.99 0.45
CA ALA A 260 -2.26 13.24 -0.02
C ALA A 260 -0.75 13.09 -0.15
N GLU A 261 -0.20 13.60 -1.24
CA GLU A 261 1.24 13.67 -1.48
C GLU A 261 1.66 15.07 -1.91
N ALA A 262 2.93 15.39 -1.73
CA ALA A 262 3.51 16.64 -2.20
C ALA A 262 3.49 16.71 -3.73
N ARG A 263 3.59 15.55 -4.38
CA ARG A 263 3.67 15.37 -5.82
C ARG A 263 3.01 14.04 -6.20
N TYR A 264 2.36 14.04 -7.36
CA TYR A 264 1.79 12.85 -7.99
C TYR A 264 2.44 12.54 -9.35
N ASP A 265 3.24 13.47 -9.88
CA ASP A 265 3.85 13.38 -11.21
C ASP A 265 5.08 12.45 -11.27
N ASN A 266 5.48 11.91 -10.13
CA ASN A 266 6.61 11.00 -9.93
C ASN A 266 6.18 9.63 -9.37
N ASN A 267 4.88 9.35 -9.29
CA ASN A 267 4.31 8.10 -8.78
C ASN A 267 4.47 6.91 -9.73
N VAL A 268 4.93 7.14 -10.96
CA VAL A 268 5.08 6.09 -11.99
C VAL A 268 6.55 5.75 -12.19
N GLY A 269 6.88 4.47 -12.12
CA GLY A 269 8.18 3.92 -12.48
C GLY A 269 8.07 2.78 -13.48
N SER A 270 9.18 2.47 -14.16
CA SER A 270 9.18 1.42 -15.18
C SER A 270 10.53 0.71 -15.29
N ALA A 271 10.48 -0.58 -15.61
CA ALA A 271 11.64 -1.41 -15.90
C ALA A 271 11.43 -2.19 -17.19
N THR A 272 12.48 -2.30 -18.01
CA THR A 272 12.49 -3.14 -19.20
C THR A 272 12.88 -4.56 -18.82
N VAL A 273 12.05 -5.53 -19.21
CA VAL A 273 12.31 -6.96 -18.97
C VAL A 273 12.28 -7.72 -20.28
N ILE A 274 12.98 -8.85 -20.31
CA ILE A 274 13.08 -9.71 -21.50
C ILE A 274 12.58 -11.09 -21.12
N ILE A 275 11.49 -11.51 -21.77
CA ILE A 275 10.91 -12.84 -21.61
C ILE A 275 11.39 -13.70 -22.77
N THR A 276 12.06 -14.81 -22.46
CA THR A 276 12.63 -15.73 -23.44
C THR A 276 11.68 -16.89 -23.74
N ASP A 277 11.87 -17.53 -24.90
CA ASP A 277 11.17 -18.74 -25.33
C ASP A 277 11.41 -19.96 -24.42
N HIS A 278 12.53 -19.96 -23.71
CA HIS A 278 12.85 -20.95 -22.68
C HIS A 278 12.82 -20.32 -21.27
N PRO A 279 11.88 -20.75 -20.40
CA PRO A 279 11.84 -20.34 -18.99
C PRO A 279 13.13 -20.69 -18.24
N GLY A 280 13.55 -19.85 -17.28
CA GLY A 280 14.66 -20.13 -16.36
C GLY A 280 16.06 -19.67 -16.79
N ARG A 281 16.19 -18.88 -17.88
CA ARG A 281 17.49 -18.35 -18.36
C ARG A 281 17.57 -16.83 -18.50
N SER A 282 16.49 -16.11 -18.21
CA SER A 282 16.40 -14.65 -18.28
C SER A 282 16.11 -14.06 -16.90
N GLY A 283 16.86 -13.02 -16.54
CA GLY A 283 16.74 -12.34 -15.26
C GLY A 283 17.99 -11.55 -14.88
N TYR A 284 17.80 -10.64 -13.92
CA TYR A 284 18.82 -9.82 -13.28
C TYR A 284 18.58 -9.85 -11.76
N GLY A 285 19.68 -9.76 -11.00
CA GLY A 285 19.62 -9.67 -9.54
C GLY A 285 20.17 -10.89 -8.81
N PRO A 286 20.17 -10.84 -7.46
CA PRO A 286 20.85 -11.80 -6.60
C PRO A 286 20.41 -13.25 -6.85
N LEU A 287 19.15 -13.41 -7.24
CA LEU A 287 18.52 -14.72 -7.39
C LEU A 287 18.36 -15.13 -8.86
N LYS A 288 19.02 -14.49 -9.82
CA LYS A 288 19.05 -14.99 -11.22
C LYS A 288 19.41 -16.49 -11.31
N ASN A 289 20.29 -16.95 -10.43
CA ASN A 289 20.79 -18.33 -10.40
C ASN A 289 20.30 -19.13 -9.17
N ASP A 290 19.39 -18.59 -8.37
CA ASP A 290 18.85 -19.28 -7.19
C ASP A 290 17.78 -20.28 -7.62
N ASN A 291 17.82 -21.52 -7.13
CA ASN A 291 16.80 -22.53 -7.43
C ASN A 291 15.88 -22.80 -6.22
N SER A 292 15.91 -21.95 -5.20
CA SER A 292 14.98 -22.04 -4.06
C SER A 292 13.55 -21.99 -4.54
N LYS A 293 12.71 -22.87 -4.01
CA LYS A 293 11.26 -22.83 -4.19
C LYS A 293 10.67 -21.79 -3.24
N ILE A 294 9.58 -21.18 -3.67
CA ILE A 294 8.72 -20.37 -2.81
C ILE A 294 8.04 -21.29 -1.80
N THR A 295 8.09 -20.92 -0.53
CA THR A 295 7.45 -21.68 0.55
C THR A 295 6.27 -20.90 1.12
N LYS A 296 5.51 -21.55 2.01
CA LYS A 296 4.37 -20.93 2.68
C LYS A 296 4.79 -19.71 3.51
N GLU A 297 6.03 -19.68 4.01
CA GLU A 297 6.58 -18.55 4.76
C GLU A 297 6.89 -17.33 3.89
N ASP A 298 7.01 -17.51 2.57
CA ASP A 298 7.21 -16.44 1.59
C ASP A 298 5.88 -15.83 1.12
N GLU A 299 4.73 -16.43 1.46
CA GLU A 299 3.40 -15.89 1.14
C GLU A 299 3.01 -14.70 2.05
N ILE A 300 3.61 -14.62 3.24
CA ILE A 300 3.26 -13.62 4.27
C ILE A 300 4.20 -12.42 4.18
N GLU A 301 3.64 -11.21 4.02
CA GLU A 301 4.39 -9.96 4.24
C GLU A 301 4.84 -9.86 5.70
N LYS A 302 6.14 -9.57 5.91
CA LYS A 302 6.76 -9.46 7.24
C LYS A 302 7.40 -8.11 7.44
#